data_AF-A0A485LD38-F1
#
_entry.id   AF-A0A485LD38-F1
#
_cell.length_a   1.000
_cell.length_b   1.000
_cell.length_c   1.000
_cell.angle_alpha   90.00
_cell.angle_beta   90.00
_cell.angle_gamma   90.00
#
_symmetry.space_group_name_H-M   'P 1'
#
loop_
_entity.id
_entity.type
_entity.pdbx_description
1 polymer ?
#
loop_
_entity_poly.entity_id
_entity_poly.type
_entity_poly.pdbx_seq_one_letter_code
_entity_poly.pdbx_strand_id
1 'polypeptide(L)'
;MKRHGGLGAPLFRAQFSSDTGSVAKTPWFKSGLSFKCTKCGNCCSGTKGTVRFLETEVDAMVAAVQAESVSAFLDKYARRQGRGAKTFYQLKQKRTADGFDCVFLDRKSLKGKAVCSLYDARPLQCRTWPFWPENVESRQTWEALKHGTKGGGCPGINKGPALPAADVMEQRDATTEWRLDVDKPWAKLK
;
A
#
# COMPACT_ATOMS: atom_id res chain seq x y z
N MET A 1 35.47 -65.40 -40.55
CA MET A 1 36.84 -64.85 -40.44
C MET A 1 36.79 -63.33 -40.58
N LYS A 2 37.61 -62.65 -39.78
CA LYS A 2 37.85 -61.19 -39.69
C LYS A 2 36.76 -60.35 -39.00
N ARG A 3 37.00 -60.19 -37.70
CA ARG A 3 36.52 -59.11 -36.84
C ARG A 3 37.18 -57.80 -37.29
N HIS A 4 36.41 -56.73 -37.44
CA HIS A 4 36.92 -55.37 -37.38
C HIS A 4 36.16 -54.65 -36.26
N GLY A 5 36.91 -54.26 -35.24
CA GLY A 5 36.46 -53.43 -34.14
C GLY A 5 36.51 -51.95 -34.49
N GLY A 6 35.76 -51.15 -33.74
CA GLY A 6 35.75 -49.70 -33.82
C GLY A 6 34.63 -49.15 -32.95
N LEU A 7 34.92 -49.00 -31.66
CA LEU A 7 34.02 -48.49 -30.63
C LEU A 7 33.69 -47.01 -30.89
N GLY A 8 32.44 -46.73 -31.28
CA GLY A 8 31.88 -45.38 -31.23
C GLY A 8 31.45 -45.05 -29.80
N ALA A 9 32.04 -44.00 -29.22
CA ALA A 9 31.58 -43.45 -27.96
C ALA A 9 30.21 -42.76 -28.16
N PRO A 10 29.17 -43.07 -27.36
CA PRO A 10 27.94 -42.30 -27.41
C PRO A 10 28.18 -40.94 -26.73
N LEU A 11 28.03 -39.87 -27.51
CA LEU A 11 27.93 -38.51 -26.99
C LEU A 11 26.71 -38.44 -26.07
N PHE A 12 26.96 -38.42 -24.76
CA PHE A 12 25.95 -38.14 -23.74
C PHE A 12 25.40 -36.73 -23.99
N ARG A 13 24.20 -36.66 -24.56
CA ARG A 13 23.44 -35.41 -24.69
C ARG A 13 22.97 -35.03 -23.28
N ALA A 14 23.64 -34.04 -22.68
CA ALA A 14 23.23 -33.48 -21.40
C ALA A 14 21.82 -32.90 -21.54
N GLN A 15 20.83 -33.56 -20.94
CA GLN A 15 19.49 -33.01 -20.74
C GLN A 15 19.61 -31.91 -19.67
N PHE A 16 19.60 -30.64 -20.10
CA PHE A 16 19.36 -29.53 -19.18
C PHE A 16 17.87 -29.54 -18.83
N SER A 17 17.53 -30.13 -17.68
CA SER A 17 16.22 -29.91 -17.07
C SER A 17 16.28 -28.57 -16.34
N SER A 18 15.80 -27.53 -17.00
CA SER A 18 15.56 -26.22 -16.37
C SER A 18 14.23 -26.27 -15.61
N ASP A 19 14.18 -27.05 -14.54
CA ASP A 19 13.03 -27.05 -13.64
C ASP A 19 13.27 -26.01 -12.54
N THR A 20 13.02 -24.74 -12.88
CA THR A 20 12.96 -23.65 -11.89
C THR A 20 11.51 -23.37 -11.53
N GLY A 21 10.79 -24.42 -11.14
CA GLY A 21 9.48 -24.31 -10.52
C GLY A 21 9.60 -23.83 -9.07
N SER A 22 9.66 -22.51 -8.86
CA SER A 22 9.32 -21.93 -7.56
C SER A 22 7.85 -22.24 -7.27
N VAL A 23 7.58 -23.24 -6.43
CA VAL A 23 6.22 -23.50 -5.95
C VAL A 23 5.82 -22.30 -5.11
N ALA A 24 4.98 -21.42 -5.67
CA ALA A 24 4.44 -20.28 -4.95
C ALA A 24 3.77 -20.78 -3.66
N LYS A 25 4.34 -20.43 -2.49
CA LYS A 25 3.76 -20.78 -1.19
C LYS A 25 2.35 -20.22 -1.11
N THR A 26 1.38 -21.09 -0.83
CA THR A 26 0.00 -20.69 -0.58
C THR A 26 -0.05 -19.69 0.59
N PRO A 27 -0.67 -18.51 0.42
CA PRO A 27 -0.76 -17.54 1.51
C PRO A 27 -1.63 -18.06 2.65
N TRP A 28 -1.34 -17.65 3.89
CA TRP A 28 -2.12 -18.05 5.07
C TRP A 28 -3.59 -17.57 4.99
N PHE A 29 -3.83 -16.50 4.23
CA PHE A 29 -5.13 -15.94 3.94
C PHE A 29 -5.77 -16.52 2.67
N LYS A 30 -5.51 -17.79 2.32
CA LYS A 30 -6.11 -18.46 1.15
C LYS A 30 -7.65 -18.37 1.08
N SER A 31 -8.31 -18.23 2.22
CA SER A 31 -9.77 -18.05 2.35
C SER A 31 -10.23 -16.59 2.26
N GLY A 32 -9.32 -15.65 1.96
CA GLY A 32 -9.58 -14.23 1.92
C GLY A 32 -9.47 -13.53 3.28
N LEU A 33 -9.57 -12.20 3.25
CA LEU A 33 -9.57 -11.32 4.43
C LEU A 33 -10.72 -10.33 4.36
N SER A 34 -11.38 -10.06 5.49
CA SER A 34 -12.50 -9.10 5.53
C SER A 34 -12.07 -7.77 6.14
N PHE A 35 -12.38 -6.67 5.47
CA PHE A 35 -12.18 -5.33 6.00
C PHE A 35 -13.28 -4.37 5.56
N LYS A 36 -13.76 -3.54 6.50
CA LYS A 36 -14.67 -2.44 6.20
C LYS A 36 -14.30 -1.21 7.03
N CYS A 37 -13.96 -0.10 6.36
CA CYS A 37 -13.71 1.16 7.06
C CYS A 37 -14.94 1.58 7.87
N THR A 38 -14.77 1.70 9.19
CA THR A 38 -15.82 2.10 10.14
C THR A 38 -15.85 3.60 10.40
N LYS A 39 -14.96 4.34 9.73
CA LYS A 39 -14.67 5.77 9.96
C LYS A 39 -14.23 6.04 11.41
N CYS A 40 -13.36 5.18 11.95
CA CYS A 40 -12.79 5.36 13.30
C CYS A 40 -11.70 6.43 13.34
N GLY A 41 -10.99 6.65 12.24
CA GLY A 41 -9.89 7.62 12.12
C GLY A 41 -8.52 7.09 12.52
N ASN A 42 -8.42 5.88 13.09
CA ASN A 42 -7.18 5.36 13.68
C ASN A 42 -6.01 5.23 12.68
N CYS A 43 -6.29 4.92 11.41
CA CYS A 43 -5.27 4.90 10.36
C CYS A 43 -4.85 6.30 9.85
N CYS A 44 -5.62 7.34 10.20
CA CYS A 44 -5.40 8.73 9.79
C CYS A 44 -5.00 9.65 10.96
N SER A 45 -4.86 9.12 12.18
CA SER A 45 -4.60 9.89 13.40
C SER A 45 -3.61 9.24 14.36
N GLY A 46 -3.23 9.98 15.41
CA GLY A 46 -2.39 9.48 16.51
C GLY A 46 -0.98 10.05 16.45
N THR A 47 0.04 9.18 16.48
CA THR A 47 1.43 9.63 16.36
C THR A 47 1.69 10.25 14.99
N LYS A 48 2.67 11.16 14.91
CA LYS A 48 3.07 11.79 13.64
C LYS A 48 3.48 10.72 12.61
N GLY A 49 2.60 10.44 11.66
CA GLY A 49 2.85 9.60 10.49
C GLY A 49 3.16 10.38 9.21
N THR A 50 3.31 9.66 8.10
CA THR A 50 3.60 10.19 6.76
C THR A 50 2.65 9.55 5.76
N VAL A 51 1.82 10.38 5.11
CA VAL A 51 0.99 9.95 3.97
C VAL A 51 1.56 10.55 2.70
N ARG A 52 2.32 9.78 1.94
CA ARG A 52 2.90 10.20 0.66
C ARG A 52 1.92 9.88 -0.48
N PHE A 53 2.20 10.42 -1.65
CA PHE A 53 1.41 10.19 -2.85
C PHE A 53 2.26 10.45 -4.10
N LEU A 54 1.91 9.78 -5.18
CA LEU A 54 2.56 9.95 -6.48
C LEU A 54 2.05 11.21 -7.18
N GLU A 55 2.85 11.67 -8.13
CA GLU A 55 2.46 12.71 -9.07
C GLU A 55 1.22 12.30 -9.89
N THR A 56 1.10 11.02 -10.24
CA THR A 56 -0.03 10.47 -10.99
C THR A 56 -1.32 10.45 -10.18
N GLU A 57 -1.26 10.64 -8.86
CA GLU A 57 -2.42 10.61 -7.97
C GLU A 57 -2.97 12.01 -7.67
N VAL A 58 -2.15 13.05 -7.87
CA VAL A 58 -2.48 14.40 -7.40
C VAL A 58 -3.66 15.01 -8.15
N ASP A 59 -3.83 14.73 -9.43
CA ASP A 59 -4.89 15.32 -10.25
C ASP A 59 -6.29 14.90 -9.74
N ALA A 60 -6.46 13.64 -9.35
CA ALA A 60 -7.70 13.16 -8.73
C ALA A 60 -7.94 13.80 -7.35
N MET A 61 -6.87 14.02 -6.58
CA MET A 61 -6.94 14.67 -5.27
C MET A 61 -7.32 16.15 -5.38
N VAL A 62 -6.78 16.86 -6.37
CA VAL A 62 -7.12 18.25 -6.72
C VAL A 62 -8.59 18.36 -7.07
N ALA A 63 -9.08 17.50 -7.96
CA ALA A 63 -10.48 17.48 -8.38
C ALA A 63 -11.42 17.21 -7.20
N ALA A 64 -11.10 16.24 -6.35
CA ALA A 64 -11.93 15.88 -5.20
C ALA A 64 -12.11 17.01 -4.17
N VAL A 65 -11.14 17.92 -4.06
CA VAL A 65 -11.20 19.07 -3.15
C VAL A 65 -11.48 20.39 -3.87
N GLN A 66 -11.75 20.33 -5.17
CA GLN A 66 -12.00 21.48 -6.04
C GLN A 66 -10.92 22.57 -5.91
N ALA A 67 -9.66 22.16 -5.86
CA ALA A 67 -8.54 23.11 -5.87
C ALA A 67 -8.34 23.67 -7.29
N GLU A 68 -7.98 24.95 -7.36
CA GLU A 68 -7.80 25.69 -8.63
C GLU A 68 -6.66 25.13 -9.49
N SER A 69 -5.64 24.54 -8.85
CA SER A 69 -4.49 23.93 -9.52
C SER A 69 -3.79 22.92 -8.62
N VAL A 70 -2.87 22.13 -9.21
CA VAL A 70 -1.95 21.26 -8.46
C VAL A 70 -1.13 22.08 -7.46
N SER A 71 -0.61 23.25 -7.86
CA SER A 71 0.18 24.09 -6.94
C SER A 71 -0.66 24.53 -5.74
N ALA A 72 -1.89 25.03 -5.97
CA ALA A 72 -2.78 25.44 -4.89
C ALA A 72 -3.11 24.27 -3.94
N PHE A 73 -3.28 23.06 -4.48
CA PHE A 73 -3.46 21.86 -3.67
C PHE A 73 -2.22 21.54 -2.83
N LEU A 74 -1.04 21.53 -3.45
CA LEU A 74 0.21 21.21 -2.76
C LEU A 74 0.49 22.22 -1.64
N ASP A 75 0.31 23.51 -1.90
CA ASP A 75 0.51 24.58 -0.93
C ASP A 75 -0.47 24.48 0.24
N LYS A 76 -1.74 24.16 -0.03
CA LYS A 76 -2.77 24.08 1.02
C LYS A 76 -2.68 22.79 1.82
N TYR A 77 -2.58 21.64 1.16
CA TYR A 77 -2.82 20.32 1.76
C TYR A 77 -1.57 19.44 1.87
N ALA A 78 -0.47 19.75 1.20
CA ALA A 78 0.75 18.93 1.22
C ALA A 78 1.95 19.67 1.84
N ARG A 79 2.97 18.92 2.22
CA ARG A 79 4.29 19.45 2.58
C ARG A 79 5.35 18.77 1.74
N ARG A 80 6.25 19.57 1.17
CA ARG A 80 7.45 19.09 0.48
C ARG A 80 8.50 18.69 1.52
N GLN A 81 9.10 17.51 1.37
CA GLN A 81 10.21 17.05 2.21
C GLN A 81 11.31 16.41 1.36
N GLY A 82 12.47 16.18 1.97
CA GLY A 82 13.66 15.71 1.27
C GLY A 82 14.45 16.84 0.60
N ARG A 83 15.49 16.47 -0.16
CA ARG A 83 16.36 17.39 -0.91
C ARG A 83 16.73 16.78 -2.26
N GLY A 84 16.88 17.61 -3.30
CA GLY A 84 17.28 17.18 -4.64
C GLY A 84 16.37 16.06 -5.18
N ALA A 85 16.98 15.00 -5.73
CA ALA A 85 16.28 13.84 -6.29
C ALA A 85 15.47 13.03 -5.27
N LYS A 86 15.71 13.21 -3.97
CA LYS A 86 14.96 12.54 -2.88
C LYS A 86 13.81 13.39 -2.35
N THR A 87 13.38 14.39 -3.12
CA THR A 87 12.23 15.23 -2.76
C THR A 87 10.94 14.43 -2.92
N PHE A 88 10.04 14.51 -1.94
CA PHE A 88 8.70 13.94 -2.03
C PHE A 88 7.65 14.85 -1.39
N TYR A 89 6.39 14.65 -1.77
CA TYR A 89 5.25 15.26 -1.11
C TYR A 89 4.55 14.29 -0.17
N GLN A 90 4.00 14.84 0.89
CA GLN A 90 3.13 14.13 1.80
C GLN A 90 2.01 15.05 2.29
N LEU A 91 0.88 14.50 2.69
CA LEU A 91 -0.23 15.28 3.24
C LEU A 91 0.17 15.94 4.56
N LYS A 92 -0.32 17.16 4.76
CA LYS A 92 -0.18 17.88 6.04
C LYS A 92 -0.98 17.18 7.15
N GLN A 93 -0.60 17.49 8.37
CA GLN A 93 -1.26 17.02 9.58
C GLN A 93 -1.62 18.21 10.46
N LYS A 94 -2.75 18.10 11.15
CA LYS A 94 -3.28 19.06 12.14
C LYS A 94 -2.96 18.53 13.53
N ARG A 95 -2.38 19.35 14.41
CA ARG A 95 -2.18 18.98 15.81
C ARG A 95 -3.54 18.94 16.53
N THR A 96 -3.75 17.94 17.36
CA THR A 96 -4.93 17.75 18.21
C THR A 96 -4.49 17.52 19.65
N ALA A 97 -5.45 17.45 20.58
CA ALA A 97 -5.16 17.06 21.97
C ALA A 97 -4.55 15.64 22.06
N ASP A 98 -4.98 14.74 21.16
CA ASP A 98 -4.59 13.32 21.16
C ASP A 98 -3.45 13.00 20.17
N GLY A 99 -2.78 14.02 19.61
CA GLY A 99 -1.65 13.87 18.70
C GLY A 99 -1.83 14.64 17.38
N PHE A 100 -1.91 13.91 16.27
CA PHE A 100 -2.00 14.50 14.93
C PHE A 100 -3.09 13.81 14.11
N ASP A 101 -3.89 14.60 13.41
CA ASP A 101 -4.84 14.14 12.41
C ASP A 101 -4.33 14.48 11.01
N CYS A 102 -4.56 13.61 10.02
CA CYS A 102 -4.44 13.99 8.61
C CYS A 102 -5.29 15.24 8.32
N VAL A 103 -4.81 16.12 7.42
CA VAL A 103 -5.52 17.36 7.06
C VAL A 103 -6.97 17.11 6.61
N PHE A 104 -7.23 15.98 5.94
CA PHE A 104 -8.55 15.57 5.45
C PHE A 104 -9.39 14.75 6.46
N LEU A 105 -8.90 14.53 7.68
CA LEU A 105 -9.72 13.87 8.71
C LEU A 105 -10.68 14.88 9.33
N ASP A 106 -11.97 14.61 9.22
CA ASP A 106 -13.07 15.40 9.74
C ASP A 106 -13.80 14.65 10.86
N ARG A 107 -13.79 15.24 12.05
CA ARG A 107 -14.46 14.70 13.25
C ARG A 107 -15.76 15.43 13.61
N LYS A 108 -16.16 16.42 12.81
CA LYS A 108 -17.27 17.34 13.10
C LYS A 108 -18.54 16.98 12.34
N SER A 109 -18.44 16.63 11.06
CA SER A 109 -19.64 16.45 10.23
C SER A 109 -20.49 15.24 10.60
N LEU A 110 -19.92 14.23 11.27
CA LEU A 110 -20.67 13.05 11.72
C LEU A 110 -20.27 12.67 13.14
N LYS A 111 -21.19 12.86 14.09
CA LYS A 111 -20.97 12.61 15.51
C LYS A 111 -20.49 11.18 15.76
N GLY A 112 -19.38 11.05 16.49
CA GLY A 112 -18.78 9.75 16.82
C GLY A 112 -18.03 9.08 15.66
N LYS A 113 -17.81 9.78 14.54
CA LYS A 113 -17.05 9.30 13.38
C LYS A 113 -15.93 10.28 13.02
N ALA A 114 -14.89 9.74 12.42
CA ALA A 114 -13.80 10.47 11.81
C ALA A 114 -13.80 10.16 10.30
N VAL A 115 -14.47 11.03 9.54
CA VAL A 115 -14.70 10.88 8.11
C VAL A 115 -13.49 11.43 7.35
N CYS A 116 -12.99 10.71 6.36
CA CYS A 116 -11.98 11.25 5.45
C CYS A 116 -12.69 12.02 4.34
N SER A 117 -12.46 13.34 4.24
CA SER A 117 -13.07 14.15 3.17
C SER A 117 -12.46 13.89 1.78
N LEU A 118 -11.35 13.15 1.71
CA LEU A 118 -10.68 12.73 0.48
C LEU A 118 -10.95 11.24 0.17
N TYR A 119 -11.96 10.61 0.77
CA TYR A 119 -12.06 9.15 0.80
C TYR A 119 -11.97 8.46 -0.57
N ASP A 120 -12.62 9.02 -1.59
CA ASP A 120 -12.67 8.42 -2.93
C ASP A 120 -11.43 8.73 -3.77
N ALA A 121 -10.72 9.82 -3.46
CA ALA A 121 -9.46 10.21 -4.10
C ALA A 121 -8.25 9.96 -3.20
N ARG A 122 -8.36 9.09 -2.19
CA ARG A 122 -7.24 8.73 -1.32
C ARG A 122 -6.07 8.23 -2.16
N PRO A 123 -4.82 8.56 -1.82
CA PRO A 123 -3.66 7.95 -2.48
C PRO A 123 -3.61 6.45 -2.20
N LEU A 124 -2.87 5.70 -3.02
CA LEU A 124 -2.80 4.25 -2.99
C LEU A 124 -2.44 3.74 -1.60
N GLN A 125 -1.45 4.36 -0.95
CA GLN A 125 -1.07 4.07 0.43
C GLN A 125 -2.31 4.02 1.35
N CYS A 126 -3.21 5.00 1.25
CA CYS A 126 -4.42 5.05 2.07
C CYS A 126 -5.56 4.16 1.55
N ARG A 127 -5.61 3.84 0.25
CA ARG A 127 -6.63 2.95 -0.34
C ARG A 127 -6.38 1.50 -0.01
N THR A 128 -5.12 1.06 -0.05
CA THR A 128 -4.72 -0.33 0.17
C THR A 128 -4.57 -0.69 1.63
N TRP A 129 -4.64 0.27 2.56
CA TRP A 129 -4.74 -0.06 3.98
C TRP A 129 -6.07 -0.80 4.25
N PRO A 130 -6.09 -1.96 4.93
CA PRO A 130 -5.02 -2.54 5.76
C PRO A 130 -4.13 -3.58 5.08
N PHE A 131 -4.26 -3.86 3.79
CA PHE A 131 -3.57 -4.94 3.07
C PHE A 131 -2.10 -4.65 2.71
N TRP A 132 -1.43 -3.76 3.45
CA TRP A 132 0.00 -3.52 3.26
C TRP A 132 0.83 -4.79 3.55
N PRO A 133 2.00 -4.97 2.90
CA PRO A 133 2.84 -6.16 3.08
C PRO A 133 3.06 -6.58 4.54
N GLU A 134 3.42 -5.65 5.41
CA GLU A 134 3.68 -5.90 6.84
C GLU A 134 2.43 -6.34 7.62
N ASN A 135 1.25 -5.92 7.17
CA ASN A 135 -0.02 -6.20 7.84
C ASN A 135 -0.56 -7.58 7.50
N VAL A 136 -0.24 -8.09 6.30
CA VAL A 136 -0.71 -9.40 5.79
C VAL A 136 0.38 -10.46 5.79
N GLU A 137 1.56 -10.16 6.35
CA GLU A 137 2.69 -11.09 6.47
C GLU A 137 2.29 -12.38 7.20
N SER A 138 1.53 -12.26 8.29
CA SER A 138 1.07 -13.40 9.08
C SER A 138 -0.33 -13.17 9.65
N ARG A 139 -1.00 -14.26 10.05
CA ARG A 139 -2.28 -14.17 10.79
C ARG A 139 -2.14 -13.32 12.05
N GLN A 140 -0.99 -13.41 12.72
CA GLN A 140 -0.73 -12.67 13.95
C GLN A 140 -0.65 -11.17 13.70
N THR A 141 0.07 -10.73 12.67
CA THR A 141 0.18 -9.30 12.33
C THR A 141 -1.17 -8.72 11.92
N TRP A 142 -1.98 -9.49 11.18
CA TRP A 142 -3.35 -9.10 10.83
C TRP A 142 -4.26 -8.93 12.06
N GLU A 143 -4.32 -9.93 12.95
CA GLU A 143 -5.18 -9.83 14.14
C GLU A 143 -4.71 -8.74 15.10
N ALA A 144 -3.40 -8.46 15.17
CA ALA A 144 -2.85 -7.38 15.97
C ALA A 144 -3.39 -6.00 15.56
N LEU A 145 -3.79 -5.81 14.29
CA LEU A 145 -4.40 -4.55 13.82
C LEU A 145 -5.71 -4.21 14.55
N LYS A 146 -6.43 -5.19 15.10
CA LYS A 146 -7.69 -4.97 15.84
C LYS A 146 -7.47 -4.27 17.17
N HIS A 147 -6.31 -4.50 17.78
CA HIS A 147 -5.95 -3.98 19.09
C HIS A 147 -5.01 -2.78 18.98
N GLY A 148 -4.18 -2.76 17.92
CA GLY A 148 -3.35 -1.64 17.49
C GLY A 148 -2.10 -1.45 18.34
N THR A 149 -1.14 -0.71 17.78
CA THR A 149 0.08 -0.25 18.48
C THR A 149 0.31 1.26 18.34
N LYS A 150 -0.33 1.93 17.36
CA LYS A 150 -0.27 3.38 17.14
C LYS A 150 -1.60 3.91 16.58
N GLY A 151 -2.23 4.87 17.27
CA GLY A 151 -3.54 5.42 16.88
C GLY A 151 -4.76 4.60 17.34
N GLY A 152 -4.54 3.49 18.05
CA GLY A 152 -5.58 2.56 18.51
C GLY A 152 -5.89 1.46 17.50
N GLY A 153 -6.43 0.34 17.98
CA GLY A 153 -6.84 -0.78 17.13
C GLY A 153 -7.99 -0.44 16.18
N CYS A 154 -8.04 -1.08 15.01
CA CYS A 154 -9.07 -0.80 14.01
C CYS A 154 -10.27 -1.76 14.16
N PRO A 155 -11.47 -1.25 14.48
CA PRO A 155 -12.67 -2.08 14.58
C PRO A 155 -13.23 -2.52 13.22
N GLY A 156 -12.61 -2.10 12.11
CA GLY A 156 -12.97 -2.51 10.75
C GLY A 156 -12.32 -3.80 10.27
N ILE A 157 -11.31 -4.30 10.98
CA ILE A 157 -10.68 -5.59 10.69
C ILE A 157 -11.68 -6.72 10.97
N ASN A 158 -11.74 -7.70 10.06
CA ASN A 158 -12.69 -8.81 10.06
C ASN A 158 -14.16 -8.37 9.98
N LYS A 159 -14.44 -7.25 9.30
CA LYS A 159 -15.80 -6.74 9.05
C LYS A 159 -16.11 -6.69 7.56
N GLY A 160 -17.37 -6.93 7.22
CA GLY A 160 -17.82 -6.96 5.83
C GLY A 160 -17.51 -8.28 5.13
N PRO A 161 -17.75 -8.35 3.81
CA PRO A 161 -17.43 -9.53 3.02
C PRO A 161 -15.92 -9.79 2.97
N ALA A 162 -15.55 -11.05 2.83
CA ALA A 162 -14.17 -11.44 2.62
C ALA A 162 -13.75 -11.08 1.18
N LEU A 163 -12.66 -10.34 1.08
CA LEU A 163 -11.97 -10.11 -0.17
C LEU A 163 -11.18 -11.39 -0.53
N PRO A 164 -11.32 -11.94 -1.76
CA PRO A 164 -10.55 -13.10 -2.22
C PRO A 164 -9.04 -12.94 -2.03
N ALA A 165 -8.33 -14.06 -1.87
CA ALA A 165 -6.87 -14.03 -1.65
C ALA A 165 -6.11 -13.35 -2.80
N ALA A 166 -6.58 -13.50 -4.05
CA ALA A 166 -5.99 -12.85 -5.22
C ALA A 166 -6.04 -11.32 -5.10
N ASP A 167 -7.20 -10.76 -4.79
CA ASP A 167 -7.39 -9.31 -4.63
C ASP A 167 -6.63 -8.75 -3.41
N VAL A 168 -6.49 -9.54 -2.33
CA VAL A 168 -5.62 -9.19 -1.19
C VAL A 168 -4.17 -9.08 -1.65
N MET A 169 -3.70 -10.04 -2.46
CA MET A 169 -2.34 -10.02 -3.02
C MET A 169 -2.17 -8.85 -3.98
N GLU A 170 -3.15 -8.55 -4.82
CA GLU A 170 -3.12 -7.40 -5.74
C GLU A 170 -2.93 -6.09 -4.96
N GLN A 171 -3.70 -5.86 -3.90
CA GLN A 171 -3.54 -4.64 -3.08
C GLN A 171 -2.20 -4.57 -2.34
N ARG A 172 -1.71 -5.72 -1.87
CA ARG A 172 -0.39 -5.84 -1.23
C ARG A 172 0.72 -5.51 -2.21
N ASP A 173 0.66 -6.07 -3.41
CA ASP A 173 1.69 -5.96 -4.44
C ASP A 173 1.68 -4.55 -5.05
N ALA A 174 0.51 -3.98 -5.30
CA ALA A 174 0.37 -2.57 -5.68
C ALA A 174 0.99 -1.63 -4.63
N THR A 175 0.87 -1.93 -3.33
CA THR A 175 1.54 -1.14 -2.27
C THR A 175 3.06 -1.27 -2.35
N THR A 176 3.57 -2.47 -2.65
CA THR A 176 5.01 -2.72 -2.81
C THR A 176 5.58 -1.95 -3.99
N GLU A 177 4.92 -2.01 -5.15
CA GLU A 177 5.33 -1.28 -6.35
C GLU A 177 5.26 0.23 -6.14
N TRP A 178 4.17 0.72 -5.55
CA TRP A 178 4.02 2.14 -5.22
C TRP A 178 5.12 2.67 -4.30
N ARG A 179 5.64 1.85 -3.38
CA ARG A 179 6.77 2.25 -2.51
C ARG A 179 8.05 2.49 -3.30
N LEU A 180 8.25 1.78 -4.41
CA LEU A 180 9.39 2.00 -5.31
C LEU A 180 9.22 3.29 -6.12
N ASP A 181 7.98 3.62 -6.49
CA ASP A 181 7.67 4.78 -7.30
C ASP A 181 7.59 6.08 -6.51
N VAL A 182 7.15 6.04 -5.25
CA VAL A 182 6.94 7.25 -4.45
C VAL A 182 8.24 7.97 -4.09
N ASP A 183 9.37 7.29 -4.19
CA ASP A 183 10.71 7.85 -4.02
C ASP A 183 11.27 8.50 -5.29
N LYS A 184 10.61 8.34 -6.46
CA LYS A 184 11.02 8.97 -7.71
C LYS A 184 10.64 10.46 -7.71
N PRO A 185 11.51 11.34 -8.25
CA PRO A 185 11.21 12.77 -8.34
C PRO A 185 10.08 13.03 -9.33
N TRP A 186 9.20 13.97 -8.99
CA TRP A 186 8.10 14.42 -9.84
C TRP A 186 8.64 15.08 -11.11
N ALA A 187 8.05 14.74 -12.26
CA ALA A 187 8.46 15.23 -13.57
C ALA A 187 7.87 16.60 -13.89
N LYS A 188 6.62 16.89 -13.49
CA LYS A 188 5.89 18.15 -13.80
C LYS A 188 6.38 19.36 -13.00
N LEU A 189 7.30 19.17 -12.05
CA LEU A 189 7.87 20.22 -11.20
C LEU A 189 9.36 20.49 -11.49
N LYS A 190 9.89 19.95 -12.58
CA LYS A 190 11.17 20.33 -13.16
C LYS A 190 10.96 21.42 -14.20
#